data_AF-A0A835V9N8-F1
#
_entry.id   AF-A0A835V9N8-F1
#
_cell.length_a   1.000
_cell.length_b   1.000
_cell.length_c   1.000
_cell.angle_alpha   90.00
_cell.angle_beta   90.00
_cell.angle_gamma   90.00
#
_symmetry.space_group_name_H-M   'P 1'
#
loop_
_entity.id
_entity.type
_entity.pdbx_description
1 polymer ?
#
loop_
_entity_poly.entity_id
_entity_poly.type
_entity_poly.pdbx_seq_one_letter_code
_entity_poly.pdbx_strand_id
1 'polypeptide(L)' 'MQVAGACSAGGGGDSSEEELSVLPRHTKVVVTGNNRTKSVLVGLQGVVKKAVGLGGWHWLVLTNGIEEASKECS' A
#
# COMPACT_ATOMS: atom_id res chain seq x y z
N MET A 1 7.32 3.27 -5.03
CA MET A 1 6.70 1.94 -5.13
C MET A 1 5.20 2.14 -5.15
N GLN A 2 4.50 1.42 -6.01
CA GLN A 2 3.05 1.28 -5.91
C GLN A 2 2.77 -0.09 -5.33
N VAL A 3 1.71 -0.21 -4.52
CA VAL A 3 1.23 -1.51 -4.06
C VAL A 3 -0.26 -1.62 -4.30
N ALA A 4 -0.72 -2.83 -4.57
CA ALA A 4 -2.12 -3.16 -4.49
C ALA A 4 -2.42 -3.63 -3.05
N GLY A 5 -3.33 -2.94 -2.37
CA GLY A 5 -3.88 -3.37 -1.10
C GLY A 5 -5.19 -4.13 -1.26
N ALA A 6 -5.51 -4.96 -0.26
CA ALA A 6 -6.76 -5.70 -0.24
C ALA A 6 -7.93 -4.70 -0.21
N CYS A 7 -8.71 -4.67 -1.28
CA CYS A 7 -10.01 -4.02 -1.28
C CYS A 7 -10.87 -4.68 -0.19
N SER A 8 -11.03 -4.02 0.94
CA SER A 8 -12.06 -4.41 1.90
C SER A 8 -13.39 -4.20 1.20
N ALA A 9 -13.97 -5.28 0.69
CA ALA A 9 -15.37 -5.35 0.28
C ALA A 9 -16.23 -5.18 1.55
N GLY A 10 -16.49 -3.92 1.92
CA GLY A 10 -17.44 -3.51 2.94
C GLY A 10 -18.26 -2.38 2.35
N GLY A 11 -19.52 -2.67 2.03
CA GLY A 11 -20.37 -1.80 1.24
C GLY A 11 -20.87 -0.54 1.96
N GLY A 12 -21.27 0.42 1.14
CA GLY A 12 -22.30 1.41 1.50
C GLY A 12 -21.78 2.82 1.79
N GLY A 13 -21.94 3.69 0.79
CA GLY A 13 -22.46 5.04 1.00
C GLY A 13 -21.47 6.15 1.36
N ASP A 14 -21.49 7.18 0.52
CA ASP A 14 -21.30 8.59 0.86
C ASP A 14 -19.87 9.14 1.07
N SER A 15 -19.37 9.76 0.00
CA SER A 15 -18.72 11.09 0.01
C SER A 15 -17.62 11.39 1.05
N SER A 16 -16.35 11.11 0.71
CA SER A 16 -15.20 11.96 1.08
C SER A 16 -13.91 11.44 0.42
N GLU A 17 -13.51 12.07 -0.68
CA GLU A 17 -12.34 11.72 -1.52
C GLU A 17 -10.98 12.09 -0.87
N GLU A 18 -11.00 12.47 0.40
CA GLU A 18 -9.87 13.00 1.17
C GLU A 18 -9.48 12.13 2.38
N GLU A 19 -10.25 11.09 2.69
CA GLU A 19 -9.89 10.07 3.67
C GLU A 19 -9.24 8.87 2.96
N LEU A 20 -8.11 9.13 2.30
CA LEU A 20 -7.33 8.14 1.54
C LEU A 20 -7.09 6.88 2.38
N SER A 21 -7.83 5.82 2.05
CA SER A 21 -7.81 4.46 2.58
C SER A 21 -6.52 4.14 3.31
N VAL A 22 -6.50 4.42 4.62
CA VAL A 22 -5.41 4.03 5.48
C VAL A 22 -5.49 2.51 5.62
N LEU A 23 -4.59 1.79 4.93
CA LEU A 23 -4.54 0.35 5.06
C LEU A 23 -4.29 -0.02 6.52
N PRO A 24 -5.08 -0.94 7.08
CA PRO A 24 -4.83 -1.45 8.42
C PRO A 24 -3.40 -1.94 8.56
N ARG A 25 -2.83 -1.76 9.75
CA ARG A 25 -1.55 -2.39 10.09
C ARG A 25 -1.72 -3.90 9.95
N HIS A 26 -0.69 -4.57 9.44
CA HIS A 26 -0.69 -6.00 9.09
C HIS A 26 -1.44 -6.37 7.80
N THR A 27 -1.90 -5.40 7.01
CA THR A 27 -2.40 -5.69 5.66
C THR A 27 -1.27 -6.22 4.78
N LYS A 28 -1.53 -7.34 4.12
CA LYS A 28 -0.64 -7.89 3.10
C LYS A 28 -0.88 -7.15 1.80
N VAL A 29 0.18 -6.65 1.21
CA VAL A 29 0.16 -5.92 -0.05
C VAL A 29 1.17 -6.54 -1.00
N VAL A 30 0.97 -6.36 -2.29
CA VAL A 30 1.93 -6.79 -3.33
C VAL A 30 2.47 -5.56 -4.02
N VAL A 31 3.80 -5.50 -4.15
CA VAL A 31 4.45 -4.41 -4.87
C VAL A 31 4.17 -4.52 -6.36
N THR A 32 3.57 -3.47 -6.90
CA THR A 32 3.34 -3.29 -8.32
C THR A 32 4.40 -2.34 -8.89
N GLY A 33 4.83 -2.63 -10.11
CA GLY A 33 5.89 -1.88 -10.78
C GLY A 33 5.45 -0.51 -11.24
N ASN A 34 6.35 0.47 -11.14
CA ASN A 34 6.19 1.79 -11.74
C ASN A 34 7.55 2.38 -12.13
N ASN A 35 7.57 3.54 -12.79
CA ASN A 35 8.80 4.17 -13.30
C ASN A 35 9.85 4.51 -12.21
N ARG A 36 9.51 4.39 -10.93
CA ARG A 36 10.42 4.60 -9.79
C ARG A 36 10.79 3.31 -9.04
N THR A 37 10.18 2.17 -9.36
CA THR A 37 10.33 0.93 -8.58
C THR A 37 11.32 0.01 -9.26
N LYS A 38 12.29 -0.50 -8.49
CA LYS A 38 13.21 -1.52 -9.01
C LYS A 38 12.41 -2.77 -9.38
N SER A 39 12.64 -3.32 -10.56
CA SER A 39 11.95 -4.53 -11.06
C SER A 39 12.06 -5.71 -10.10
N VAL A 40 13.19 -5.84 -9.39
CA VAL A 40 13.42 -6.86 -8.35
C VAL A 40 12.44 -6.79 -7.18
N LEU A 41 11.83 -5.62 -6.94
CA LEU A 41 10.84 -5.45 -5.87
C LEU A 41 9.42 -5.75 -6.35
N VAL A 42 9.18 -5.76 -7.65
CA VAL A 42 7.85 -6.01 -8.22
C VAL A 42 7.45 -7.47 -8.01
N GLY A 43 6.24 -7.70 -7.54
CA GLY A 43 5.73 -9.03 -7.17
C GLY A 43 6.15 -9.48 -5.76
N LEU A 44 7.00 -8.72 -5.06
CA LEU A 44 7.28 -8.99 -3.65
C LEU A 44 6.06 -8.64 -2.79
N GLN A 45 5.80 -9.49 -1.82
CA GLN A 45 4.80 -9.23 -0.80
C GLN A 45 5.40 -8.36 0.30
N GLY A 46 4.57 -7.46 0.82
CA GLY A 46 4.90 -6.62 1.95
C GLY A 46 3.77 -6.58 2.96
N VAL A 47 4.11 -6.15 4.17
CA VAL A 47 3.15 -5.96 5.25
C VAL A 47 3.17 -4.50 5.68
N VAL A 48 1.99 -3.88 5.78
CA VAL A 48 1.86 -2.50 6.27
C VAL A 48 2.22 -2.45 7.75
N LYS A 49 3.31 -1.75 8.07
CA LYS A 49 3.70 -1.46 9.46
C LYS A 49 3.06 -0.17 9.96
N LYS A 50 3.05 0.86 9.11
CA LYS A 50 2.58 2.20 9.49
C LYS A 50 1.93 2.91 8.32
N ALA A 51 0.74 3.43 8.51
CA ALA A 51 0.13 4.36 7.59
C ALA A 51 0.59 5.79 7.91
N VAL A 52 0.94 6.55 6.88
CA VAL A 52 1.20 7.99 6.98
C VAL A 52 0.11 8.69 6.18
N GLY A 53 -0.81 9.35 6.88
CA GLY A 53 -2.02 9.96 6.30
C GLY A 53 -1.78 11.16 5.36
N LEU A 54 -0.54 11.36 4.90
CA LEU A 54 -0.19 12.39 3.92
C LEU A 54 -0.21 11.77 2.52
N GLY A 55 -1.39 11.67 1.90
CA GLY A 55 -1.49 11.29 0.48
C GLY A 55 -1.49 9.79 0.17
N GLY A 56 -1.93 8.94 1.10
CA GLY A 56 -2.08 7.49 0.89
C GLY A 56 -0.76 6.69 0.94
N TRP A 57 0.25 7.23 1.61
CA TRP A 57 1.54 6.56 1.78
C TRP A 57 1.50 5.58 2.95
N HIS A 58 2.12 4.43 2.75
CA HIS A 58 2.19 3.36 3.74
C HIS A 58 3.63 2.85 3.83
N TRP A 59 4.13 2.75 5.04
CA TRP A 59 5.38 2.05 5.34
C TRP A 59 5.12 0.56 5.29
N LEU A 60 5.83 -0.09 4.38
CA LEU A 60 5.77 -1.51 4.16
C LEU A 60 7.09 -2.13 4.57
N VAL A 61 7.02 -3.31 5.18
CA VAL A 61 8.16 -4.21 5.25
C VAL A 61 7.97 -5.31 4.22
N LEU A 62 8.89 -5.42 3.28
CA LEU A 62 8.89 -6.49 2.28
C LEU A 62 9.44 -7.77 2.89
N THR A 63 9.02 -8.90 2.35
CA THR A 63 9.52 -10.23 2.76
C THR A 63 11.02 -10.40 2.58
N ASN A 64 11.67 -9.57 1.75
CA ASN A 64 13.13 -9.59 1.62
C ASN A 64 13.87 -8.83 2.74
N GLY A 65 13.16 -8.15 3.64
CA GLY A 65 13.72 -7.39 4.76
C GLY A 65 13.92 -5.89 4.49
N ILE A 66 13.53 -5.42 3.30
CA ILE A 66 13.57 -4.00 2.93
C ILE A 66 12.32 -3.27 3.45
N GLU A 67 12.51 -2.14 4.11
CA GLU A 67 11.44 -1.23 4.56
C GLU A 67 11.32 -0.04 3.61
N GLU A 68 10.21 0.07 2.91
CA GLU A 68 10.00 1.11 1.87
C GLU A 68 8.60 1.69 1.99
N ALA A 69 8.48 2.99 1.70
CA ALA A 69 7.20 3.66 1.64
C ALA A 69 6.56 3.45 0.25
N SER A 70 5.33 2.96 0.22
CA SER A 70 4.57 2.77 -1.00
C SER A 70 3.28 3.55 -0.96
N LYS A 71 2.90 4.08 -2.13
CA LYS A 71 1.57 4.61 -2.34
C LYS A 71 0.65 3.46 -2.74
N GLU A 72 -0.55 3.43 -2.19
CA GLU A 72 -1.57 2.52 -2.71
C GLU A 72 -1.98 2.98 -4.11
N CYS A 73 -2.05 2.03 -5.04
CA CYS A 73 -2.66 2.25 -6.34
C CYS A 73 -4.10 1.75 -6.26
N SER A 74 -5.06 2.61 -6.62
CA SER A 74 -6.42 2.19 -6.93
C SER A 74 -6.47 1.31 -8.17
#